data_AF-A0A3M7SBH7-F1
#
_entry.id   AF-A0A3M7SBH7-F1
#
_cell.length_a   1.000
_cell.length_b   1.000
_cell.length_c   1.000
_cell.angle_alpha   90.00
_cell.angle_beta   90.00
_cell.angle_gamma   90.00
#
_symmetry.space_group_name_H-M   'P 1'
#
loop_
_entity.id
_entity.type
_entity.pdbx_description
1 polymer ?
#
loop_
_entity_poly.entity_id
_entity_poly.type
_entity_poly.pdbx_seq_one_letter_code
_entity_poly.pdbx_strand_id
1 'polypeptide(L)'
;MKYSANCLLNRKEKFNLKLCINTELNTTNRNGINYPIIYGIGYEIKNKKAFWCNKFLNKGPDMLARSARHFSDGGNIQIYDPLSHKLTIGPFSYVSDFVKDCLSLPRKSLLRYFSTSPEQEPVHFVDNLLETFKFMYDHQSPLETYFINNKPKIYSKQLDGSWKEED
;
A
#
# COMPACT_ATOMS: atom_id res chain seq x y z
N MET A 1 9.79 15.38 7.15
CA MET A 1 11.02 14.74 7.68
C MET A 1 11.17 14.84 9.20
N LYS A 2 10.76 15.96 9.84
CA LYS A 2 10.91 16.16 11.29
C LYS A 2 10.37 15.01 12.15
N TYR A 3 9.26 14.36 11.77
CA TYR A 3 8.68 13.28 12.56
C TYR A 3 9.43 11.94 12.41
N SER A 4 9.66 11.46 11.19
CA SER A 4 10.24 10.13 10.95
C SER A 4 11.73 10.02 11.35
N ALA A 5 12.54 11.04 11.09
CA ALA A 5 13.94 11.02 11.54
C ALA A 5 14.05 11.15 13.07
N ASN A 6 13.20 11.97 13.69
CA ASN A 6 13.19 12.17 15.14
C ASN A 6 12.80 10.88 15.89
N CYS A 7 11.87 10.08 15.34
CA CYS A 7 11.57 8.75 15.90
C CYS A 7 12.81 7.85 15.98
N LEU A 8 13.76 7.96 15.05
CA LEU A 8 15.01 7.17 15.07
C LEU A 8 16.06 7.79 15.99
N LEU A 9 16.14 9.12 16.07
CA LEU A 9 17.09 9.81 16.95
C LEU A 9 16.80 9.57 18.44
N ASN A 10 15.54 9.31 18.79
CA ASN A 10 15.12 9.05 20.16
C ASN A 10 15.31 7.58 20.60
N ARG A 11 15.93 6.75 19.77
CA ARG A 11 16.21 5.34 20.08
C ARG A 11 17.56 5.19 20.79
N LYS A 12 17.72 4.14 21.59
CA LYS A 12 19.00 3.85 22.27
C LYS A 12 20.03 3.29 21.30
N GLU A 13 19.55 2.60 20.27
CA GLU A 13 20.34 2.00 19.22
C GLU A 13 20.92 3.08 18.29
N LYS A 14 22.13 2.84 17.77
CA LYS A 14 22.76 3.75 16.81
C LYS A 14 22.36 3.38 15.39
N PHE A 15 21.73 4.32 14.70
CA PHE A 15 21.37 4.17 13.29
C PHE A 15 22.32 5.00 12.40
N ASN A 16 22.83 4.39 11.35
CA ASN A 16 23.65 5.08 10.35
C ASN A 16 22.80 5.38 9.12
N LEU A 17 22.61 6.66 8.80
CA LEU A 17 21.90 7.08 7.61
C LEU A 17 22.71 6.71 6.35
N LYS A 18 22.17 5.82 5.51
CA LYS A 18 22.82 5.38 4.26
C LYS A 18 22.23 6.02 3.01
N LEU A 19 20.94 6.36 3.02
CA LEU A 19 20.23 6.93 1.88
C LEU A 19 19.15 7.88 2.40
N CYS A 20 19.10 9.09 1.85
CA CYS A 20 18.08 10.10 2.16
C CYS A 20 17.72 10.84 0.87
N ILE A 21 16.64 10.43 0.20
CA ILE A 21 16.14 11.06 -1.03
C ILE A 21 14.64 11.28 -0.84
N ASN A 22 14.29 12.31 -0.08
CA ASN A 22 12.92 12.68 0.22
C ASN A 22 12.73 14.19 0.08
N THR A 23 11.47 14.63 0.09
CA THR A 23 11.08 16.04 0.02
C THR A 23 11.81 16.77 -1.12
N GLU A 24 12.58 17.81 -0.83
CA GLU A 24 13.29 18.64 -1.80
C GLU A 24 14.27 17.82 -2.66
N LEU A 25 14.93 16.81 -2.07
CA LEU A 25 15.87 15.95 -2.78
C LEU A 25 15.18 14.97 -3.74
N ASN A 26 13.87 14.76 -3.58
CA ASN A 26 13.05 13.96 -4.48
C ASN A 26 12.09 14.82 -5.31
N THR A 27 12.32 16.13 -5.45
CA THR A 27 11.39 17.04 -6.14
C THR A 27 11.95 17.53 -7.46
N THR A 28 11.12 17.52 -8.50
CA THR A 28 11.34 18.24 -9.76
C THR A 28 10.18 19.20 -10.03
N ASN A 29 10.45 20.33 -10.68
CA ASN A 29 9.42 21.32 -11.05
C ASN A 29 9.09 21.19 -12.55
N ARG A 30 7.81 21.07 -12.87
CA ARG A 30 7.28 21.04 -14.23
C ARG A 30 6.22 22.14 -14.35
N ASN A 31 6.55 23.22 -15.05
CA ASN A 31 5.66 24.36 -15.28
C ASN A 31 5.05 24.94 -13.99
N GLY A 32 5.86 25.09 -12.93
CA GLY A 32 5.42 25.62 -11.65
C GLY A 32 4.81 24.58 -10.69
N ILE A 33 4.58 23.34 -11.16
CA ILE A 33 4.04 22.26 -10.32
C ILE A 33 5.18 21.32 -9.90
N ASN A 34 5.22 20.98 -8.62
CA ASN A 34 6.23 20.07 -8.06
C ASN A 34 5.78 18.61 -8.20
N TYR A 35 6.71 17.75 -8.61
CA TYR A 35 6.52 16.31 -8.79
C TYR A 35 7.61 15.51 -8.08
N PRO A 36 7.29 14.34 -7.51
CA PRO A 36 8.29 13.36 -7.13
C PRO A 36 9.15 12.92 -8.32
N ILE A 37 10.47 12.81 -8.13
CA ILE A 37 11.39 12.21 -9.11
C ILE A 37 11.26 10.68 -9.03
N ILE A 38 11.30 10.13 -7.83
CA ILE A 38 11.24 8.70 -7.52
C ILE A 38 9.91 8.40 -6.84
N TYR A 39 9.11 7.53 -7.45
CA TYR A 39 7.83 7.03 -6.92
C TYR A 39 7.94 5.64 -6.28
N GLY A 40 8.97 4.87 -6.63
CA GLY A 40 9.15 3.50 -6.17
C GLY A 40 10.62 3.11 -6.08
N ILE A 41 10.94 2.31 -5.06
CA ILE A 41 12.26 1.72 -4.85
C ILE A 41 12.12 0.22 -4.63
N GLY A 42 13.04 -0.55 -5.21
CA GLY A 42 13.26 -1.94 -4.85
C GLY A 42 14.48 -2.07 -3.95
N TYR A 43 14.51 -3.09 -3.11
CA TYR A 43 15.68 -3.43 -2.31
C TYR A 43 16.02 -4.91 -2.48
N GLU A 44 17.22 -5.17 -2.99
CA GLU A 44 17.74 -6.52 -3.14
C GLU A 44 18.39 -6.97 -1.83
N ILE A 45 17.79 -7.99 -1.19
CA ILE A 45 18.22 -8.47 0.14
C ILE A 45 19.64 -9.05 0.09
N LYS A 46 19.94 -9.91 -0.90
CA LYS A 46 21.22 -10.64 -1.00
C LYS A 46 22.41 -9.69 -1.12
N ASN A 47 22.32 -8.71 -2.02
CA ASN A 47 23.39 -7.75 -2.28
C ASN A 47 23.25 -6.45 -1.49
N LYS A 48 22.22 -6.33 -0.65
CA LYS A 48 21.95 -5.15 0.20
C LYS A 48 21.87 -3.84 -0.60
N LYS A 49 21.30 -3.87 -1.80
CA LYS A 49 21.31 -2.76 -2.75
C LYS A 49 19.90 -2.24 -3.02
N ALA A 50 19.72 -0.92 -2.85
CA ALA A 50 18.53 -0.22 -3.31
C ALA A 50 18.65 0.12 -4.81
N PHE A 51 17.54 0.06 -5.53
CA PHE A 51 17.46 0.46 -6.93
C PHE A 51 16.14 1.17 -7.22
N TRP A 52 16.14 2.06 -8.21
CA TRP A 52 14.94 2.76 -8.64
C TRP A 52 14.00 1.79 -9.35
N CYS A 53 12.71 1.85 -9.01
CA CYS A 53 11.68 1.04 -9.63
C CYS A 53 10.55 1.94 -10.11
N ASN A 54 10.50 2.17 -11.43
CA ASN A 54 9.47 3.01 -12.03
C ASN A 54 8.07 2.36 -11.96
N LYS A 55 7.99 1.02 -11.92
CA LYS A 55 6.72 0.30 -11.86
C LYS A 55 6.89 -1.10 -11.27
N PHE A 56 5.97 -1.46 -10.38
CA PHE A 56 5.73 -2.85 -9.97
C PHE A 56 4.50 -3.36 -10.70
N LEU A 57 4.68 -4.32 -11.63
CA LEU A 57 3.58 -4.88 -12.41
C LEU A 57 2.72 -5.83 -11.57
N ASN A 58 3.35 -6.63 -10.70
CA ASN A 58 2.66 -7.52 -9.79
C ASN A 58 2.81 -7.02 -8.35
N LYS A 59 1.70 -6.55 -7.77
CA LYS A 59 1.61 -6.03 -6.39
C LYS A 59 0.83 -6.97 -5.44
N GLY A 60 0.39 -8.11 -5.97
CA GLY A 60 -0.39 -9.09 -5.23
C GLY A 60 0.43 -9.84 -4.16
N PRO A 61 -0.20 -10.79 -3.46
CA PRO A 61 -1.61 -11.19 -3.59
C PRO A 61 -2.57 -10.19 -2.94
N ASP A 62 -3.87 -10.37 -3.18
CA ASP A 62 -4.97 -9.70 -2.47
C ASP A 62 -4.87 -8.17 -2.40
N MET A 63 -4.50 -7.56 -3.54
CA MET A 63 -4.27 -6.12 -3.62
C MET A 63 -5.51 -5.32 -3.21
N LEU A 64 -6.70 -5.70 -3.67
CA LEU A 64 -7.95 -5.00 -3.34
C LEU A 64 -8.30 -5.12 -1.85
N ALA A 65 -8.19 -6.31 -1.27
CA ALA A 65 -8.44 -6.50 0.16
C ALA A 65 -7.45 -5.68 1.01
N ARG A 66 -6.16 -5.70 0.67
CA ARG A 66 -5.14 -4.90 1.35
C ARG A 66 -5.37 -3.39 1.20
N SER A 67 -5.81 -2.94 0.03
CA SER A 67 -6.18 -1.53 -0.21
C SER A 67 -7.42 -1.15 0.61
N ALA A 68 -8.45 -2.00 0.64
CA ALA A 68 -9.67 -1.79 1.42
C ALA A 68 -9.37 -1.66 2.93
N ARG A 69 -8.43 -2.44 3.45
CA ARG A 69 -7.97 -2.33 4.85
C ARG A 69 -7.49 -0.92 5.21
N HIS A 70 -6.97 -0.13 4.27
CA HIS A 70 -6.49 1.22 4.58
C HIS A 70 -7.65 2.20 4.89
N PHE A 71 -8.88 1.80 4.62
CA PHE A 71 -10.10 2.49 5.04
C PHE A 71 -10.62 2.00 6.41
N SER A 72 -9.86 1.17 7.13
CA SER A 72 -10.08 0.91 8.55
C SER A 72 -9.21 1.82 9.43
N ASP A 73 -9.48 1.82 10.73
CA ASP A 73 -8.67 2.49 11.75
C ASP A 73 -7.29 1.83 12.00
N GLY A 74 -7.02 0.72 11.31
CA GLY A 74 -5.85 -0.11 11.52
C GLY A 74 -4.56 0.52 11.01
N GLY A 75 -3.69 0.93 11.93
CA GLY A 75 -2.34 1.42 11.64
C GLY A 75 -1.43 0.41 10.92
N ASN A 76 -0.12 0.70 10.88
CA ASN A 76 0.85 -0.15 10.20
C ASN A 76 0.88 -1.57 10.80
N ILE A 77 0.96 -2.59 9.93
CA ILE A 77 1.03 -4.00 10.34
C ILE A 77 2.20 -4.73 9.67
N GLN A 78 2.70 -5.75 10.36
CA GLN A 78 3.61 -6.73 9.78
C GLN A 78 2.80 -7.80 9.05
N ILE A 79 3.08 -7.99 7.75
CA ILE A 79 2.35 -8.95 6.89
C ILE A 79 3.20 -10.16 6.49
N TYR A 80 4.51 -10.14 6.73
CA TYR A 80 5.41 -11.21 6.31
C TYR A 80 6.24 -11.70 7.50
N ASP A 81 6.33 -13.01 7.64
CA ASP A 81 7.19 -13.69 8.60
C ASP A 81 8.40 -14.30 7.86
N PRO A 82 9.62 -13.77 8.08
CA PRO A 82 10.81 -14.30 7.43
C PRO A 82 11.24 -15.68 7.95
N LEU A 83 10.76 -16.14 9.12
CA LEU A 83 11.12 -17.45 9.66
C LEU A 83 10.31 -18.57 9.01
N SER A 84 9.00 -18.37 8.87
CA SER A 84 8.13 -19.33 8.18
C SER A 84 8.06 -19.11 6.66
N HIS A 85 8.59 -18.00 6.15
CA HIS A 85 8.48 -17.57 4.75
C HIS A 85 7.03 -17.37 4.28
N LYS A 86 6.15 -16.98 5.20
CA LYS A 86 4.71 -16.81 4.93
C LYS A 86 4.30 -15.35 4.92
N LEU A 87 3.41 -15.01 3.99
CA LEU A 87 2.70 -13.74 3.95
C LEU A 87 1.29 -13.95 4.49
N THR A 88 0.89 -13.18 5.50
CA THR A 88 -0.41 -13.29 6.17
C THR A 88 -1.22 -12.03 5.93
N ILE A 89 -2.46 -12.19 5.44
CA ILE A 89 -3.40 -11.10 5.17
C ILE A 89 -4.65 -11.29 6.03
N GLY A 90 -4.93 -10.30 6.88
CA GLY A 90 -6.11 -10.30 7.74
C GLY A 90 -6.04 -11.28 8.91
N PRO A 91 -7.20 -11.74 9.42
CA PRO A 91 -8.53 -11.21 9.08
C PRO A 91 -8.63 -9.73 9.52
N PHE A 92 -9.49 -8.95 8.87
CA PHE A 92 -9.76 -7.56 9.26
C PHE A 92 -11.18 -7.14 8.89
N SER A 93 -11.69 -6.12 9.56
CA SER A 93 -12.91 -5.41 9.21
C SER A 93 -12.61 -3.98 8.74
N TYR A 94 -13.59 -3.35 8.10
CA TYR A 94 -13.59 -1.95 7.71
C TYR A 94 -15.02 -1.41 7.68
N VAL A 95 -15.18 -0.09 7.66
CA VAL A 95 -16.48 0.56 7.46
C VAL A 95 -16.68 0.80 5.96
N SER A 96 -17.86 0.46 5.43
CA SER A 96 -18.14 0.52 3.98
C SER A 96 -19.38 1.37 3.62
N ASP A 97 -20.08 1.96 4.58
CA ASP A 97 -21.32 2.72 4.34
C ASP A 97 -21.16 3.85 3.31
N PHE A 98 -20.01 4.53 3.33
CA PHE A 98 -19.71 5.66 2.45
C PHE A 98 -19.41 5.26 0.99
N VAL A 99 -19.15 3.98 0.75
CA VAL A 99 -18.62 3.47 -0.52
C VAL A 99 -19.65 3.60 -1.64
N LYS A 100 -20.93 3.36 -1.34
CA LYS A 100 -22.03 3.50 -2.30
C LYS A 100 -22.08 4.92 -2.87
N ASP A 101 -21.96 5.92 -2.01
CA ASP A 101 -21.96 7.33 -2.42
C ASP A 101 -20.71 7.64 -3.24
N CYS A 102 -19.55 7.12 -2.83
CA CYS A 102 -18.29 7.33 -3.57
C CYS A 102 -18.33 6.76 -4.99
N LEU A 103 -18.94 5.59 -5.19
CA LEU A 103 -19.10 4.99 -6.51
C LEU A 103 -19.94 5.85 -7.47
N SER A 104 -20.78 6.74 -6.95
CA SER A 104 -21.58 7.68 -7.74
C SER A 104 -20.86 9.00 -8.08
N LEU A 105 -19.73 9.28 -7.43
CA LEU A 105 -19.03 10.55 -7.58
C LEU A 105 -18.32 10.67 -8.94
N PRO A 106 -18.26 11.88 -9.53
CA PRO A 106 -17.39 12.15 -10.66
C PRO A 106 -15.93 11.82 -10.35
N ARG A 107 -15.19 11.29 -11.32
CA ARG A 107 -13.77 10.91 -11.18
C ARG A 107 -12.88 12.05 -10.66
N LYS A 108 -13.15 13.30 -11.08
CA LYS A 108 -12.44 14.48 -10.59
C LYS A 108 -12.69 14.74 -9.10
N SER A 109 -13.90 14.48 -8.62
CA SER A 109 -14.25 14.59 -7.20
C SER A 109 -13.56 13.50 -6.39
N LEU A 110 -13.54 12.26 -6.89
CA LEU A 110 -12.81 11.15 -6.27
C LEU A 110 -11.33 11.46 -6.11
N LEU A 111 -10.68 11.94 -7.18
CA LEU A 111 -9.28 12.33 -7.14
C LEU A 111 -9.04 13.43 -6.09
N ARG A 112 -9.91 14.45 -6.04
CA ARG A 112 -9.78 15.56 -5.09
C ARG A 112 -9.97 15.14 -3.63
N TYR A 113 -10.89 14.21 -3.35
CA TYR A 113 -11.23 13.82 -1.98
C TYR A 113 -10.31 12.74 -1.41
N PHE A 114 -9.78 11.85 -2.26
CA PHE A 114 -9.03 10.68 -1.80
C PHE A 114 -7.53 10.74 -2.09
N SER A 115 -7.05 11.71 -2.87
CA SER A 115 -5.62 11.96 -3.03
C SER A 115 -5.13 13.08 -2.11
N THR A 116 -3.95 12.91 -1.54
CA THR A 116 -3.22 13.98 -0.83
C THR A 116 -2.49 14.93 -1.78
N SER A 117 -2.32 14.53 -3.06
CA SER A 117 -1.61 15.27 -4.11
C SER A 117 -2.23 15.01 -5.49
N PRO A 118 -3.45 15.53 -5.77
CA PRO A 118 -4.22 15.20 -6.97
C PRO A 118 -3.49 15.33 -8.31
N GLU A 119 -2.62 16.33 -8.45
CA GLU A 119 -1.89 16.61 -9.69
C GLU A 119 -0.70 15.66 -9.92
N GLN A 120 -0.27 14.95 -8.87
CA GLN A 120 0.91 14.08 -8.85
C GLN A 120 0.55 12.59 -8.88
N GLU A 121 -0.73 12.24 -8.77
CA GLU A 121 -1.19 10.86 -8.82
C GLU A 121 -0.96 10.22 -10.19
N PRO A 122 -0.68 8.90 -10.24
CA PRO A 122 -0.60 8.18 -11.50
C PRO A 122 -1.98 8.14 -12.19
N VAL A 123 -1.97 8.00 -13.52
CA VAL A 123 -3.19 7.95 -14.36
C VAL A 123 -4.23 6.91 -13.94
N HIS A 124 -3.79 5.82 -13.28
CA HIS A 124 -4.64 4.73 -12.82
C HIS A 124 -5.12 4.87 -11.37
N PHE A 125 -4.83 5.99 -10.69
CA PHE A 125 -5.19 6.18 -9.27
C PHE A 125 -6.69 6.01 -9.03
N VAL A 126 -7.51 6.72 -9.82
CA VAL A 126 -8.98 6.67 -9.66
C VAL A 126 -9.55 5.31 -10.04
N ASP A 127 -8.95 4.61 -11.02
CA ASP A 127 -9.37 3.25 -11.37
C ASP A 127 -9.13 2.27 -10.22
N ASN A 128 -7.92 2.28 -9.64
CA ASN A 128 -7.59 1.44 -8.48
C ASN A 128 -8.48 1.74 -7.27
N LEU A 129 -8.81 3.03 -7.07
CA LEU A 129 -9.70 3.46 -6.00
C LEU A 129 -11.12 2.92 -6.21
N LEU A 130 -11.65 3.02 -7.42
CA LEU A 130 -12.97 2.49 -7.78
C LEU A 130 -13.04 0.97 -7.66
N GLU A 131 -12.00 0.25 -8.07
CA GLU A 131 -11.92 -1.21 -7.87
C GLU A 131 -11.90 -1.58 -6.39
N THR A 132 -11.17 -0.81 -5.56
CA THR A 132 -11.14 -1.01 -4.11
C THR A 132 -12.51 -0.74 -3.49
N PHE A 133 -13.19 0.33 -3.91
CA PHE A 133 -14.55 0.62 -3.49
C PHE A 133 -15.54 -0.44 -3.93
N LYS A 134 -15.44 -0.95 -5.15
CA LYS A 134 -16.27 -2.07 -5.59
C LYS A 134 -16.04 -3.30 -4.71
N PHE A 135 -14.80 -3.65 -4.40
CA PHE A 135 -14.48 -4.74 -3.47
C PHE A 135 -15.12 -4.52 -2.09
N MET A 136 -15.03 -3.30 -1.53
CA MET A 136 -15.64 -2.97 -0.24
C MET A 136 -17.17 -3.04 -0.27
N TYR A 137 -17.78 -2.69 -1.41
CA TYR A 137 -19.22 -2.78 -1.63
C TYR A 137 -19.69 -4.24 -1.72
N ASP A 138 -18.91 -5.09 -2.41
CA ASP A 138 -19.21 -6.52 -2.55
C ASP A 138 -18.97 -7.29 -1.23
N HIS A 139 -18.09 -6.78 -0.35
CA HIS A 139 -17.69 -7.40 0.92
C HIS A 139 -17.92 -6.49 2.13
N GLN A 140 -19.15 -5.97 2.31
CA GLN A 140 -19.45 -5.01 3.39
C GLN A 140 -19.06 -5.52 4.79
N SER A 141 -19.19 -6.83 5.03
CA SER A 141 -18.71 -7.55 6.21
C SER A 141 -17.60 -8.53 5.80
N PRO A 142 -16.34 -8.08 5.66
CA PRO A 142 -15.26 -8.92 5.10
C PRO A 142 -14.93 -10.13 5.98
N LEU A 143 -15.16 -10.07 7.30
CA LEU A 143 -14.97 -11.20 8.21
C LEU A 143 -15.89 -12.39 7.91
N GLU A 144 -17.04 -12.12 7.28
CA GLU A 144 -18.04 -13.13 6.92
C GLU A 144 -17.99 -13.48 5.44
N THR A 145 -17.70 -12.49 4.59
CA THR A 145 -17.83 -12.60 3.13
C THR A 145 -16.50 -12.83 2.39
N TYR A 146 -15.36 -12.55 3.04
CA TYR A 146 -14.04 -12.65 2.41
C TYR A 146 -13.07 -13.58 3.17
N PHE A 147 -13.11 -13.55 4.51
CA PHE A 147 -12.28 -14.40 5.36
C PHE A 147 -13.06 -15.64 5.81
N ILE A 148 -12.80 -16.79 5.17
CA ILE A 148 -13.45 -18.06 5.50
C ILE A 148 -13.19 -18.42 6.96
N ASN A 149 -14.25 -18.69 7.73
CA ASN A 149 -14.19 -18.99 9.17
C ASN A 149 -13.44 -17.92 9.99
N ASN A 150 -13.46 -16.66 9.55
CA ASN A 150 -12.73 -15.55 10.18
C ASN A 150 -11.22 -15.83 10.31
N LYS A 151 -10.65 -16.59 9.37
CA LYS A 151 -9.22 -16.92 9.34
C LYS A 151 -8.46 -15.98 8.40
N PRO A 152 -7.18 -15.69 8.72
CA PRO A 152 -6.32 -14.97 7.80
C PRO A 152 -6.07 -15.82 6.55
N LYS A 153 -5.80 -15.15 5.44
CA LYS A 153 -5.26 -15.80 4.24
C LYS A 153 -3.74 -15.87 4.35
N ILE A 154 -3.20 -17.05 4.14
CA ILE A 154 -1.77 -17.33 4.28
C ILE A 154 -1.23 -17.68 2.90
N TYR A 155 -0.10 -17.07 2.52
CA TYR A 155 0.52 -17.28 1.22
C TYR A 155 1.99 -17.69 1.37
N SER A 156 2.40 -18.60 0.50
CA SER A 156 3.81 -19.03 0.36
C SER A 156 4.30 -18.80 -1.07
N LYS A 157 5.61 -18.58 -1.21
CA LYS A 157 6.25 -18.47 -2.53
C LYS A 157 6.39 -19.85 -3.16
N GLN A 158 6.00 -19.93 -4.42
CA GLN A 158 6.23 -21.11 -5.27
C GLN A 158 7.62 -21.04 -5.93
N LEU A 159 8.04 -22.14 -6.54
CA LEU A 159 9.36 -22.24 -7.21
C LEU A 159 9.53 -21.24 -8.36
N ASP A 160 8.45 -20.89 -9.05
CA ASP A 160 8.43 -19.88 -10.11
C ASP A 160 8.42 -18.44 -9.57
N GLY A 161 8.44 -18.27 -8.24
CA GLY A 161 8.36 -16.98 -7.58
C GLY A 161 6.96 -16.39 -7.51
N SER A 162 5.90 -17.09 -7.91
CA SER A 162 4.52 -16.67 -7.68
C SER A 162 4.10 -16.85 -6.21
N TRP A 163 3.03 -16.17 -5.79
CA TRP A 163 2.41 -16.38 -4.48
C TRP A 163 1.23 -17.34 -4.64
N LYS A 164 1.12 -18.33 -3.76
CA LYS A 164 -0.01 -19.26 -3.69
C LYS A 164 -0.63 -19.23 -2.30
N GLU A 165 -1.95 -19.16 -2.23
CA GLU A 165 -2.70 -19.30 -0.97
C GLU A 165 -2.54 -20.73 -0.44
N GLU A 166 -2.34 -20.88 0.86
CA GLU A 166 -2.39 -22.16 1.55
C GLU A 166 -3.86 -22.55 1.78
N ASP A 167 -4.14 -23.86 1.71
CA ASP A 167 -5.48 -24.42 1.94
C ASP A 167 -5.90 -24.35 3.42
#